data_AF-A0A1T5E4C6-F1
#
_entry.id   AF-A0A1T5E4C6-F1
#
_cell.length_a   1.000
_cell.length_b   1.000
_cell.length_c   1.000
_cell.angle_alpha   90.00
_cell.angle_beta   90.00
_cell.angle_gamma   90.00
#
_symmetry.space_group_name_H-M   'P 1'
#
loop_
_entity.id
_entity.type
_entity.pdbx_description
1 polymer ?
#
loop_
_entity_poly.entity_id
_entity_poly.type
_entity_poly.pdbx_seq_one_letter_code
_entity_poly.pdbx_strand_id
1 'polypeptide(L)'
;MASNNNLKKSYQKLLNWYKYRAEENSKSLLKLQKLLSELDRESQGNEVYDKDIDDLESLKFIYETGIRNFESQVDKYQKMIKDL
;
A
#
# COMPACT_ATOMS: atom_id res chain seq x y z
N MET A 1 -33.76 2.46 -12.25
CA MET A 1 -32.84 3.63 -12.13
C MET A 1 -32.30 3.86 -10.72
N ALA A 2 -33.10 3.76 -9.64
CA ALA A 2 -32.60 3.95 -8.26
C ALA A 2 -31.52 2.93 -7.79
N SER A 3 -31.61 1.67 -8.25
CA SER A 3 -30.66 0.60 -7.90
C SER A 3 -29.24 0.88 -8.40
N ASN A 4 -29.08 1.28 -9.68
CA ASN A 4 -27.77 1.63 -10.24
C ASN A 4 -27.13 2.82 -9.51
N ASN A 5 -27.92 3.81 -9.09
CA ASN A 5 -27.42 4.95 -8.31
C ASN A 5 -26.90 4.53 -6.92
N ASN A 6 -27.55 3.58 -6.26
CA ASN A 6 -27.09 3.07 -4.96
C ASN A 6 -25.83 2.20 -5.12
N LEU A 7 -25.78 1.34 -6.14
CA LEU A 7 -24.61 0.53 -6.43
C LEU A 7 -23.39 1.39 -6.80
N LYS A 8 -23.57 2.41 -7.65
CA LYS A 8 -22.53 3.38 -8.02
C LYS A 8 -21.98 4.12 -6.81
N LYS A 9 -22.85 4.53 -5.87
CA LYS A 9 -22.42 5.13 -4.59
C LYS A 9 -21.59 4.17 -3.74
N SER A 10 -21.99 2.90 -3.66
CA SER A 10 -21.22 1.88 -2.94
C SER A 10 -19.85 1.63 -3.56
N TYR A 11 -19.77 1.52 -4.88
CA TYR A 11 -18.49 1.40 -5.59
C TYR A 11 -17.62 2.63 -5.42
N GLN A 12 -18.19 3.84 -5.40
CA GLN A 12 -17.44 5.06 -5.13
C GLN A 12 -16.83 5.06 -3.72
N LYS A 13 -17.55 4.57 -2.71
CA LYS A 13 -17.01 4.43 -1.35
C LYS A 13 -15.83 3.45 -1.31
N LEU A 14 -15.96 2.30 -1.97
CA LEU A 14 -14.88 1.32 -2.07
C LEU A 14 -13.67 1.88 -2.81
N LEU A 15 -13.89 2.55 -3.94
CA LEU A 15 -12.84 3.22 -4.70
C LEU A 15 -12.08 4.23 -3.84
N ASN A 16 -12.80 5.08 -3.09
CA ASN A 16 -12.18 6.07 -2.21
C ASN A 16 -11.36 5.41 -1.10
N TRP A 17 -11.86 4.31 -0.52
CA TRP A 17 -11.14 3.54 0.49
C TRP A 17 -9.84 2.96 -0.06
N TYR A 18 -9.87 2.33 -1.24
CA TYR A 18 -8.67 1.75 -1.84
C TYR A 18 -7.64 2.81 -2.23
N LYS A 19 -8.07 3.97 -2.74
CA LYS A 19 -7.19 5.11 -3.00
C LYS A 19 -6.50 5.60 -1.72
N TYR A 20 -7.27 5.80 -0.65
CA TYR A 20 -6.73 6.19 0.65
C TYR A 20 -5.70 5.19 1.16
N ARG A 21 -5.99 3.89 1.09
CA ARG A 21 -5.07 2.84 1.53
C ARG A 21 -3.79 2.77 0.71
N ALA A 22 -3.88 2.92 -0.61
CA ALA A 22 -2.70 3.00 -1.48
C ALA A 22 -1.83 4.20 -1.09
N GLU A 23 -2.43 5.38 -0.89
CA GLU A 23 -1.71 6.60 -0.52
C GLU A 23 -1.00 6.49 0.84
N GLU A 24 -1.69 6.01 1.87
CA GLU A 24 -1.12 5.86 3.21
C GLU A 24 -0.01 4.80 3.25
N ASN A 25 -0.17 3.71 2.51
CA ASN A 25 0.89 2.71 2.37
C ASN A 25 2.10 3.28 1.63
N SER A 26 1.89 4.08 0.58
CA SER A 26 2.99 4.75 -0.15
C SER A 26 3.75 5.74 0.74
N LYS A 27 3.05 6.53 1.58
CA LYS A 27 3.70 7.41 2.57
C LYS A 27 4.52 6.62 3.59
N SER A 28 4.00 5.48 4.04
CA SER A 28 4.70 4.61 5.00
C SER A 28 5.94 3.97 4.36
N LEU A 29 5.83 3.51 3.12
CA LEU A 29 6.93 2.97 2.34
C LEU A 29 8.05 4.01 2.14
N LEU A 30 7.71 5.26 1.81
CA LEU A 30 8.69 6.34 1.66
C LEU A 30 9.47 6.60 2.97
N LYS A 31 8.79 6.60 4.12
CA LYS A 31 9.44 6.74 5.43
C LYS A 31 10.38 5.56 5.71
N LEU A 32 9.93 4.35 5.41
CA LEU A 32 10.73 3.13 5.59
C LEU A 32 11.96 3.11 4.68
N GLN A 33 11.82 3.49 3.41
CA GLN A 33 12.93 3.59 2.47
C GLN A 33 13.98 4.60 2.95
N LYS A 34 13.54 5.75 3.48
CA LYS A 34 14.45 6.73 4.09
C LYS A 34 15.20 6.13 5.27
N LEU A 35 14.50 5.50 6.21
CA LEU A 35 15.12 4.83 7.35
C LEU A 35 16.16 3.80 6.89
N LEU A 36 15.78 2.90 5.99
CA LEU A 36 16.65 1.83 5.46
C LEU A 36 17.91 2.36 4.76
N SER A 37 17.90 3.59 4.26
CA SER A 37 19.06 4.25 3.65
C SER A 37 20.02 4.89 4.66
N GLU A 38 19.56 5.11 5.89
CA GLU A 38 20.32 5.73 6.97
C GLU A 38 20.91 4.68 7.95
N LEU A 39 20.45 3.43 7.88
CA LEU A 39 20.95 2.33 8.71
C LEU A 39 22.33 1.84 8.25
N ASP A 40 23.22 1.60 9.21
CA ASP A 40 24.58 1.11 8.97
C ASP A 40 24.58 -0.40 8.73
N ARG A 41 24.64 -0.79 7.46
CA ARG A 41 24.63 -2.21 7.04
C ARG A 41 25.99 -2.88 7.15
N GLU A 42 27.04 -2.14 7.47
CA GLU A 42 28.42 -2.65 7.57
C GLU A 42 28.83 -2.92 9.02
N SER A 43 27.98 -2.57 9.99
CA SER A 43 28.16 -2.83 11.41
C SER A 43 28.27 -4.33 11.71
N GLN A 44 29.48 -4.88 11.63
CA GLN A 44 29.74 -6.29 11.91
C GLN A 44 29.51 -6.61 13.39
N GLY A 45 28.59 -7.54 13.68
CA GLY A 45 28.59 -8.29 14.95
C GLY A 45 27.38 -8.14 15.87
N ASN A 46 26.23 -7.63 15.40
CA ASN A 46 25.01 -7.60 16.21
C ASN A 46 23.86 -8.33 15.50
N GLU A 47 23.71 -9.63 15.79
CA GLU A 47 22.67 -10.50 15.22
C GLU A 47 21.24 -9.95 15.40
N VAL A 48 20.99 -9.22 16.50
CA VAL A 48 19.67 -8.60 16.74
C VAL A 48 19.43 -7.48 15.75
N TYR A 49 20.45 -6.66 15.50
CA TYR A 49 20.37 -5.55 14.57
C TYR A 49 20.22 -6.03 13.11
N ASP A 50 20.97 -7.07 12.73
CA ASP A 50 20.85 -7.68 11.40
C ASP A 50 19.43 -8.22 11.17
N LYS A 51 18.86 -8.88 12.18
CA LYS A 51 17.48 -9.35 12.13
C LYS A 51 16.47 -8.20 12.02
N ASP A 52 16.66 -7.12 12.78
CA ASP A 52 15.78 -5.96 12.68
C ASP A 52 15.82 -5.34 11.27
N ILE A 53 17.00 -5.31 10.61
CA ILE A 53 17.12 -4.88 9.21
C ILE A 53 16.34 -5.81 8.28
N ASP A 54 16.49 -7.12 8.43
CA ASP A 54 15.77 -8.11 7.61
C ASP A 54 14.24 -8.00 7.78
N ASP A 55 13.76 -7.77 9.00
CA ASP A 55 12.35 -7.55 9.30
C ASP A 55 11.84 -6.25 8.63
N LEU A 56 12.67 -5.19 8.59
CA LEU A 56 12.35 -3.92 7.92
C LEU A 56 12.33 -4.06 6.38
N GLU A 57 13.26 -4.80 5.78
CA GLU A 57 13.24 -5.09 4.33
C GLU A 57 12.02 -5.98 3.97
N SER A 58 11.65 -6.90 4.84
CA SER A 58 10.42 -7.69 4.69
C SER A 58 9.17 -6.81 4.73
N LEU A 59 9.11 -5.85 5.67
CA LEU A 59 8.03 -4.88 5.76
C LEU A 59 7.94 -4.00 4.49
N LYS A 60 9.07 -3.61 3.91
CA LYS A 60 9.12 -2.86 2.65
C LYS A 60 8.48 -3.67 1.52
N PHE A 61 8.81 -4.94 1.39
CA PHE A 61 8.21 -5.82 0.39
C PHE A 61 6.68 -5.96 0.57
N ILE A 62 6.22 -6.05 1.82
CA ILE A 62 4.79 -6.09 2.15
C ILE A 62 4.09 -4.79 1.70
N TYR A 63 4.70 -3.63 1.95
CA TYR A 63 4.14 -2.36 1.49
C TYR A 63 4.09 -2.26 -0.04
N GLU A 64 5.18 -2.58 -0.74
CA GLU A 64 5.25 -2.55 -2.20
C GLU A 64 4.18 -3.45 -2.83
N THR A 65 4.02 -4.67 -2.32
CA THR A 65 3.01 -5.62 -2.79
C THR A 65 1.60 -5.14 -2.45
N GLY A 66 1.40 -4.63 -1.23
CA GLY A 66 0.11 -4.10 -0.78
C GLY A 66 -0.36 -2.91 -1.60
N ILE A 67 0.55 -1.99 -1.96
CA ILE A 67 0.25 -0.82 -2.80
C ILE A 67 -0.25 -1.28 -4.18
N ARG A 68 0.49 -2.18 -4.86
CA ARG A 68 0.07 -2.72 -6.17
C ARG A 68 -1.31 -3.40 -6.11
N ASN A 69 -1.57 -4.14 -5.02
CA ASN A 69 -2.88 -4.76 -4.81
C ASN A 69 -3.99 -3.73 -4.68
N PHE A 70 -3.76 -2.63 -3.96
CA PHE A 70 -4.74 -1.56 -3.83
C PHE A 70 -4.94 -0.79 -5.14
N GLU A 71 -3.88 -0.52 -5.90
CA GLU A 71 -3.96 0.10 -7.23
C GLU A 71 -4.79 -0.75 -8.19
N SER A 72 -4.61 -2.07 -8.19
CA SER A 72 -5.44 -2.98 -8.99
C SER A 72 -6.92 -2.93 -8.60
N GLN A 73 -7.24 -2.78 -7.30
CA GLN A 73 -8.63 -2.58 -6.87
C GLN A 73 -9.16 -1.21 -7.30
N VAL A 74 -8.35 -0.16 -7.27
CA VAL A 74 -8.72 1.18 -7.77
C VAL A 74 -9.15 1.09 -9.23
N ASP A 75 -8.33 0.46 -10.08
CA ASP A 75 -8.63 0.28 -11.50
C ASP A 75 -9.93 -0.51 -11.71
N LYS A 76 -10.12 -1.59 -10.94
CA LYS A 76 -11.33 -2.42 -10.99
C LYS A 76 -12.59 -1.60 -10.69
N TYR A 77 -12.61 -0.85 -9.59
CA TYR A 77 -13.80 -0.09 -9.21
C TYR A 77 -14.03 1.12 -10.11
N GLN A 78 -12.98 1.76 -10.64
CA GLN A 78 -13.13 2.81 -11.65
C GLN A 78 -13.83 2.28 -12.90
N LYS A 79 -13.43 1.09 -13.38
CA LYS A 79 -14.08 0.44 -14.52
C LYS A 79 -15.55 0.11 -14.22
N MET A 80 -15.83 -0.51 -13.07
CA MET A 80 -17.21 -0.85 -12.67
C MET A 80 -18.12 0.38 -12.55
N ILE A 81 -17.60 1.52 -12.08
CA ILE A 81 -18.36 2.79 -12.00
C ILE A 81 -18.64 3.37 -13.39
N LYS A 82 -17.70 3.21 -14.33
CA LYS A 82 -17.83 3.69 -15.72
C LYS A 82 -18.86 2.87 -16.51
N ASP A 83 -18.92 1.57 -16.23
CA ASP A 83 -19.82 0.62 -16.89
C ASP A 83 -21.27 0.67 -16.34
N LEU A 84 -21.53 1.48 -15.28
CA LEU A 84 -22.84 1.70 -14.62
C LEU A 84 -23.49 3.04 -14.96
#